data_AF-A0A2S7KX91-F1
#
_entry.id   AF-A0A2S7KX91-F1
#
_cell.length_a   1.000
_cell.length_b   1.000
_cell.length_c   1.000
_cell.angle_alpha   90.00
_cell.angle_beta   90.00
_cell.angle_gamma   90.00
#
_symmetry.space_group_name_H-M   'P 1'
#
loop_
_entity.id
_entity.type
_entity.pdbx_description
1 polymer ?
#
loop_
_entity_poly.entity_id
_entity_poly.type
_entity_poly.pdbx_seq_one_letter_code
_entity_poly.pdbx_strand_id
1 'polypeptide(L)'
;MQLPNFYYVMVLINKDNELVQYPYYVINDEFYEKLKTHIILYVIKVVDKKIKSYEKTPIKNINSGYIPPRKFEPDDKIWRYMDLYKFEDLVQTSALYMSRIDMFTDNLEGISPESCKNSILSESRLDDEEMEQQLELFNERTSINRKNGFVCCWHLNKSLNPTMWQEYGKDNSDSVAIETTTGQLRKSFTSTTLPLIYEYIRYFDEPFFNQETYWFPSLFKRREFEYEQEFRCAIYAANLYGAKFTRLNLNLEHLITKIHLHPNAKIEQVNKIKKMLNDKNLKIAIEINKN
;
A
#
# COMPACT_ATOMS: atom_id res chain seq x y z
N MET A 1 6.29 10.55 -28.77
CA MET A 1 7.46 10.01 -28.05
C MET A 1 7.06 8.62 -27.54
N GLN A 2 7.62 7.56 -28.11
CA GLN A 2 7.43 6.21 -27.58
C GLN A 2 8.30 6.09 -26.32
N LEU A 3 7.68 5.71 -25.21
CA LEU A 3 8.39 5.63 -23.94
C LEU A 3 9.16 4.31 -23.89
N PRO A 4 10.35 4.29 -23.27
CA PRO A 4 11.16 3.08 -23.19
C PRO A 4 10.38 1.99 -22.47
N ASN A 5 10.37 0.79 -23.04
CA ASN A 5 9.71 -0.34 -22.42
C ASN A 5 10.63 -0.91 -21.33
N PHE A 6 10.34 -0.61 -20.07
CA PHE A 6 11.12 -1.12 -18.95
C PHE A 6 10.27 -1.84 -17.92
N TYR A 7 10.90 -2.79 -17.23
CA TYR A 7 10.32 -3.53 -16.11
C TYR A 7 11.43 -3.97 -15.15
N TYR A 8 11.03 -4.35 -13.94
CA TYR A 8 11.93 -4.82 -12.90
C TYR A 8 11.67 -6.30 -12.60
N VAL A 9 12.73 -7.07 -12.41
CA VAL A 9 12.69 -8.50 -12.08
C VAL A 9 13.46 -8.73 -10.80
N MET A 10 12.82 -9.33 -9.79
CA MET A 10 13.53 -9.88 -8.65
C MET A 10 14.17 -11.20 -9.03
N VAL A 11 15.41 -11.40 -8.62
CA VAL A 11 16.05 -12.71 -8.63
C VAL A 11 16.14 -13.22 -7.20
N LEU A 12 15.52 -14.35 -6.96
CA LEU A 12 15.43 -15.02 -5.67
C LEU A 12 16.38 -16.22 -5.67
N ILE A 13 17.02 -16.50 -4.54
CA ILE A 13 17.91 -17.65 -4.35
C ILE A 13 17.50 -18.44 -3.10
N ASN A 14 17.52 -19.77 -3.17
CA ASN A 14 17.31 -20.64 -2.01
C ASN A 14 18.63 -21.23 -1.48
N LYS A 15 18.53 -21.98 -0.38
CA LYS A 15 19.67 -22.66 0.26
C LYS A 15 20.39 -23.69 -0.64
N ASP A 16 19.72 -24.16 -1.68
CA ASP A 16 20.23 -25.15 -2.64
C ASP A 16 20.84 -24.44 -3.89
N ASN A 17 21.00 -23.12 -3.83
CA ASN A 17 21.49 -22.22 -4.90
C ASN A 17 20.62 -22.19 -6.16
N GLU A 18 19.35 -22.58 -6.04
CA GLU A 18 18.40 -22.44 -7.16
C GLU A 18 17.97 -20.98 -7.30
N LEU A 19 18.02 -20.49 -8.54
CA LEU A 19 17.62 -19.13 -8.89
C LEU A 19 16.22 -19.10 -9.51
N VAL A 20 15.38 -18.21 -9.02
CA VAL A 20 14.03 -17.99 -9.55
C VAL A 20 13.84 -16.51 -9.88
N GLN A 21 13.26 -16.22 -11.04
CA GLN A 21 12.85 -14.86 -11.40
C GLN A 21 11.41 -14.60 -11.00
N TYR A 22 11.14 -13.43 -10.43
CA TYR A 22 9.80 -13.02 -10.02
C TYR A 22 9.54 -11.55 -10.43
N PRO A 23 8.36 -11.19 -10.96
CA PRO A 23 8.06 -9.79 -11.30
C PRO A 23 8.08 -8.88 -10.07
N TYR A 24 8.85 -7.78 -10.12
CA TYR A 24 9.11 -6.95 -8.94
C TYR A 24 7.86 -6.34 -8.28
N TYR A 25 6.87 -5.93 -9.07
CA TYR A 25 5.66 -5.26 -8.56
C TYR A 25 4.48 -6.22 -8.31
N VAL A 26 4.72 -7.53 -8.36
CA VAL A 26 3.74 -8.53 -7.99
C VAL A 26 4.07 -8.99 -6.57
N ILE A 27 3.23 -8.62 -5.60
CA ILE A 27 3.36 -9.06 -4.20
C ILE A 27 2.03 -9.72 -3.85
N ASN A 28 2.06 -11.05 -3.70
CA ASN A 28 0.87 -11.88 -3.48
C ASN A 28 1.25 -13.10 -2.62
N ASP A 29 0.28 -13.97 -2.34
CA ASP A 29 0.49 -15.17 -1.52
C ASP A 29 1.62 -16.07 -2.07
N GLU A 30 1.71 -16.25 -3.40
CA GLU A 30 2.77 -17.05 -4.03
C GLU A 30 4.16 -16.46 -3.77
N PHE A 31 4.29 -15.14 -3.87
CA PHE A 31 5.54 -14.45 -3.57
C PHE A 31 5.99 -14.71 -2.12
N TYR A 32 5.08 -14.62 -1.15
CA TYR A 32 5.43 -14.90 0.25
C TYR A 32 5.71 -16.38 0.53
N GLU A 33 5.02 -17.30 -0.14
CA GLU A 33 5.37 -18.73 -0.07
C GLU A 33 6.80 -18.97 -0.58
N LYS A 34 7.24 -18.25 -1.62
CA LYS A 34 8.64 -18.29 -2.08
C LYS A 34 9.60 -17.73 -1.04
N LEU A 35 9.27 -16.61 -0.40
CA LEU A 35 10.12 -16.00 0.63
C LEU A 35 10.33 -16.86 1.89
N LYS A 36 9.52 -17.92 2.10
CA LYS A 36 9.78 -18.90 3.18
C LYS A 36 11.05 -19.72 2.95
N THR A 37 11.47 -19.89 1.70
CA THR A 37 12.62 -20.74 1.32
C THR A 37 13.67 -19.99 0.51
N HIS A 38 13.34 -18.81 0.01
CA HIS A 38 14.22 -17.98 -0.81
C HIS A 38 14.45 -16.60 -0.19
N ILE A 39 15.58 -16.00 -0.53
CA ILE A 39 15.87 -14.59 -0.29
C ILE A 39 15.94 -13.84 -1.62
N ILE A 40 15.61 -12.55 -1.61
CA ILE A 40 15.78 -11.66 -2.76
C ILE A 40 17.27 -11.36 -2.87
N LEU A 41 17.94 -11.83 -3.92
CA LEU A 41 19.38 -11.65 -4.12
C LEU A 41 19.69 -10.28 -4.75
N TYR A 42 18.93 -9.91 -5.80
CA TYR A 42 19.00 -8.61 -6.46
C TYR A 42 17.72 -8.31 -7.24
N VAL A 43 17.53 -7.03 -7.56
CA VAL A 43 16.51 -6.56 -8.52
C VAL A 43 17.20 -6.07 -9.78
N ILE A 44 16.79 -6.61 -10.93
CA ILE A 44 17.29 -6.23 -12.26
C ILE A 44 16.33 -5.22 -12.88
N LYS A 45 16.87 -4.12 -13.40
CA LYS A 45 16.15 -3.21 -14.30
C LYS A 45 16.41 -3.64 -15.74
N VAL A 46 15.35 -3.99 -16.46
CA VAL A 46 15.41 -4.34 -17.89
C VAL A 46 14.80 -3.21 -18.71
N VAL A 47 15.50 -2.74 -19.74
CA VAL A 47 15.05 -1.69 -20.67
C VAL A 47 15.20 -2.23 -22.10
N ASP A 48 14.14 -2.22 -22.88
CA ASP A 48 14.11 -2.71 -24.26
C ASP A 48 14.73 -4.11 -24.40
N LYS A 49 14.35 -5.01 -23.48
CA LYS A 49 14.80 -6.41 -23.35
C LYS A 49 16.30 -6.58 -23.02
N LYS A 50 16.99 -5.53 -22.59
CA LYS A 50 18.39 -5.58 -22.15
C LYS A 50 18.51 -5.23 -20.67
N ILE A 51 19.38 -5.94 -19.96
CA ILE A 51 19.72 -5.61 -18.58
C ILE A 51 20.40 -4.24 -18.58
N LYS A 52 19.86 -3.31 -17.80
CA LYS A 52 20.39 -1.96 -17.65
C LYS A 52 21.18 -1.79 -16.35
N SER A 53 20.71 -2.40 -15.26
CA SER A 53 21.36 -2.40 -13.95
C SER A 53 20.83 -3.55 -13.09
N TYR A 54 21.55 -3.87 -12.02
CA TYR A 54 21.11 -4.77 -10.96
C TYR A 54 21.49 -4.16 -9.60
N GLU A 55 20.51 -4.06 -8.70
CA GLU A 55 20.71 -3.61 -7.32
C GLU A 55 20.72 -4.85 -6.41
N LYS A 56 21.81 -5.07 -5.67
CA LYS A 56 22.02 -6.20 -4.75
C LYS A 56 21.27 -5.93 -3.44
N THR A 57 20.62 -6.96 -2.90
CA THR A 57 20.13 -6.89 -1.51
C THR A 57 21.32 -6.97 -0.55
N PRO A 58 21.47 -6.05 0.42
CA PRO A 58 22.48 -6.15 1.46
C PRO A 58 22.28 -7.40 2.34
N ILE A 59 23.35 -8.10 2.72
CA ILE A 59 23.34 -9.37 3.46
C ILE A 59 23.45 -9.19 4.98
N LYS A 60 23.79 -8.00 5.48
CA LYS A 60 23.87 -7.77 6.92
C LYS A 60 22.48 -7.87 7.57
N ASN A 61 22.34 -8.74 8.58
CA ASN A 61 21.10 -9.05 9.31
C ASN A 61 19.97 -9.74 8.52
N ILE A 62 20.25 -10.48 7.43
CA ILE A 62 19.21 -11.30 6.76
C ILE A 62 18.55 -12.32 7.71
N ASN A 63 19.20 -12.69 8.82
CA ASN A 63 18.74 -13.75 9.73
C ASN A 63 18.06 -13.29 11.04
N SER A 64 17.79 -12.01 11.27
CA SER A 64 17.04 -11.59 12.48
C SER A 64 15.70 -10.96 12.11
N GLY A 65 14.64 -11.77 12.12
CA GLY A 65 13.26 -11.27 12.19
C GLY A 65 12.53 -11.16 10.85
N TYR A 66 12.56 -12.21 10.01
CA TYR A 66 11.48 -12.38 9.02
C TYR A 66 10.16 -12.44 9.80
N ILE A 67 9.43 -11.35 9.78
CA ILE A 67 8.06 -11.29 10.25
C ILE A 67 7.24 -11.58 9.00
N PRO A 68 6.74 -12.82 8.82
CA PRO A 68 5.87 -13.10 7.70
C PRO A 68 4.72 -12.07 7.70
N PRO A 69 4.24 -11.64 6.52
CA PRO A 69 3.04 -10.84 6.46
C PRO A 69 1.95 -11.51 7.30
N ARG A 70 1.27 -10.71 8.11
CA ARG A 70 0.09 -11.19 8.80
C ARG A 70 -0.90 -11.60 7.70
N LYS A 71 -1.26 -12.88 7.66
CA LYS A 71 -2.32 -13.36 6.78
C LYS A 71 -3.61 -12.65 7.19
N PHE A 72 -4.25 -11.97 6.24
CA PHE A 72 -5.57 -11.39 6.45
C PHE A 72 -6.65 -12.42 6.15
N GLU A 73 -7.69 -12.39 6.97
CA GLU A 73 -8.86 -13.25 6.80
C GLU A 73 -9.96 -12.47 6.07
N PRO A 74 -10.74 -13.09 5.15
CA PRO A 74 -11.77 -12.40 4.38
C PRO A 74 -12.84 -11.65 5.20
N ASP A 75 -13.00 -12.03 6.47
CA ASP A 75 -13.98 -11.46 7.40
C ASP A 75 -13.39 -10.39 8.32
N ASP A 76 -12.09 -10.10 8.20
CA ASP A 76 -11.45 -9.01 8.93
C ASP A 76 -12.14 -7.68 8.58
N LYS A 77 -12.71 -7.03 9.60
CA LYS A 77 -13.46 -5.77 9.46
C LYS A 77 -12.51 -4.59 9.28
N ILE A 78 -12.76 -3.83 8.22
CA ILE A 78 -11.96 -2.65 7.88
C ILE A 78 -12.86 -1.45 7.62
N TRP A 79 -12.33 -0.28 7.92
CA TRP A 79 -13.08 0.97 7.93
C TRP A 79 -12.34 2.02 7.13
N ARG A 80 -13.07 2.87 6.39
CA ARG A 80 -12.48 4.04 5.74
C ARG A 80 -13.24 5.29 6.16
N TYR A 81 -12.58 6.08 6.98
CA TYR A 81 -13.03 7.40 7.44
C TYR A 81 -12.63 8.44 6.40
N MET A 82 -13.54 9.35 6.04
CA MET A 82 -13.29 10.37 5.04
C MET A 82 -14.24 11.56 5.14
N ASP A 83 -13.81 12.70 4.59
CA ASP A 83 -14.67 13.85 4.34
C ASP A 83 -15.83 13.51 3.38
N LEU A 84 -16.97 14.20 3.51
CA LEU A 84 -18.15 13.98 2.66
C LEU A 84 -17.85 14.02 1.15
N TYR A 85 -17.04 14.98 0.69
CA TYR A 85 -16.74 15.13 -0.74
C TYR A 85 -15.95 13.94 -1.30
N LYS A 86 -15.13 13.26 -0.47
CA LYS A 86 -14.43 12.03 -0.87
C LYS A 86 -15.40 10.85 -0.99
N PHE A 87 -16.39 10.80 -0.10
CA PHE A 87 -17.47 9.82 -0.19
C PHE A 87 -18.36 10.07 -1.43
N GLU A 88 -18.64 11.34 -1.73
CA GLU A 88 -19.32 11.75 -2.97
C GLU A 88 -18.56 11.33 -4.22
N ASP A 89 -17.25 11.58 -4.27
CA ASP A 89 -16.39 11.10 -5.38
C ASP A 89 -16.49 9.58 -5.53
N LEU A 90 -16.34 8.82 -4.43
CA LEU A 90 -16.45 7.36 -4.43
C LEU A 90 -17.79 6.87 -5.00
N VAL A 91 -18.92 7.45 -4.56
CA VAL A 91 -20.27 7.06 -5.02
C VAL A 91 -20.50 7.48 -6.47
N GLN A 92 -20.04 8.67 -6.85
CA GLN A 92 -20.22 9.21 -8.19
C GLN A 92 -19.43 8.40 -9.22
N THR A 93 -18.15 8.11 -8.94
CA THR A 93 -17.25 7.43 -9.88
C THR A 93 -17.29 5.92 -9.77
N SER A 94 -17.87 5.36 -8.69
CA SER A 94 -17.78 3.93 -8.37
C SER A 94 -16.34 3.41 -8.44
N ALA A 95 -15.39 4.18 -7.90
CA ALA A 95 -13.98 3.84 -8.03
C ALA A 95 -13.18 4.25 -6.78
N LEU A 96 -12.20 3.42 -6.41
CA LEU A 96 -11.29 3.69 -5.31
C LEU A 96 -10.25 4.71 -5.76
N TYR A 97 -10.23 5.88 -5.13
CA TYR A 97 -9.16 6.85 -5.32
C TYR A 97 -7.88 6.35 -4.64
N MET A 98 -6.83 6.14 -5.43
CA MET A 98 -5.51 5.71 -4.98
C MET A 98 -4.55 6.89 -5.12
N SER A 99 -4.10 7.45 -4.00
CA SER A 99 -3.18 8.58 -4.02
C SER A 99 -1.75 8.11 -4.17
N ARG A 100 -0.92 8.85 -4.90
CA ARG A 100 0.52 8.63 -4.89
C ARG A 100 1.05 8.85 -3.47
N ILE A 101 1.94 7.98 -3.02
CA ILE A 101 2.33 7.92 -1.60
C ILE A 101 3.15 9.15 -1.15
N ASP A 102 3.88 9.80 -2.06
CA ASP A 102 4.56 11.08 -1.78
C ASP A 102 3.61 12.27 -1.55
N MET A 103 2.31 12.10 -1.78
CA MET A 103 1.27 13.12 -1.54
C MET A 103 0.61 12.98 -0.17
N PHE A 104 1.01 12.01 0.64
CA PHE A 104 0.48 11.82 1.99
C PHE A 104 0.97 12.93 2.91
N THR A 105 0.20 13.24 3.96
CA THR A 105 0.62 14.23 4.97
C THR A 105 1.86 13.76 5.73
N ASP A 106 1.97 12.46 5.99
CA ASP A 106 3.18 11.85 6.52
C ASP A 106 4.25 11.77 5.41
N ASN A 107 5.25 12.64 5.52
CA ASN A 107 6.34 12.73 4.56
C ASN A 107 7.33 11.56 4.67
N LEU A 108 7.25 10.75 5.72
CA LEU A 108 8.10 9.58 5.95
C LEU A 108 7.53 8.32 5.28
N GLU A 109 6.28 8.38 4.85
CA GLU A 109 5.57 7.25 4.29
C GLU A 109 6.23 6.73 2.99
N GLY A 110 6.62 5.45 3.01
CA GLY A 110 7.35 4.81 1.92
C GLY A 110 8.82 5.21 1.79
N ILE A 111 9.42 5.84 2.80
CA ILE A 111 10.86 6.05 2.89
C ILE A 111 11.52 4.83 3.52
N SER A 112 12.61 4.35 2.93
CA SER A 112 13.42 3.28 3.53
C SER A 112 14.13 3.78 4.80
N PRO A 113 14.15 3.00 5.89
CA PRO A 113 14.92 3.33 7.09
C PRO A 113 16.41 3.60 6.80
N GLU A 114 17.07 4.45 7.59
CA GLU A 114 18.50 4.75 7.41
C GLU A 114 19.39 3.49 7.51
N SER A 115 18.95 2.50 8.30
CA SER A 115 19.55 1.17 8.37
C SER A 115 19.65 0.46 7.02
N CYS A 116 18.74 0.71 6.06
CA CYS A 116 18.85 0.19 4.70
C CYS A 116 20.09 0.71 3.98
N LYS A 117 20.37 2.01 4.10
CA LYS A 117 21.57 2.63 3.51
C LYS A 117 22.84 2.19 4.24
N ASN A 118 22.81 2.14 5.57
CA ASN A 118 23.93 1.64 6.38
C ASN A 118 24.27 0.17 6.08
N SER A 119 23.28 -0.64 5.71
CA SER A 119 23.52 -2.02 5.27
C SER A 119 24.30 -2.09 3.95
N ILE A 120 24.09 -1.15 3.02
CA ILE A 120 24.90 -1.05 1.79
C ILE A 120 26.34 -0.65 2.15
N LEU A 121 26.49 0.40 2.96
CA LEU A 121 27.79 0.96 3.38
C LEU A 121 28.66 -0.01 4.18
N SER A 122 28.07 -1.07 4.73
CA SER A 122 28.77 -2.05 5.54
C SER A 122 28.75 -3.47 4.95
N GLU A 123 28.44 -3.57 3.65
CA GLU A 123 28.42 -4.81 2.90
C GLU A 123 29.82 -5.26 2.52
N SER A 124 30.29 -6.37 3.11
CA SER A 124 31.66 -6.87 2.87
C SER A 124 31.85 -7.54 1.51
N ARG A 125 30.77 -7.76 0.75
CA ARG A 125 30.82 -8.34 -0.60
C ARG A 125 31.07 -7.31 -1.71
N LEU A 126 31.10 -6.01 -1.38
CA LEU A 126 31.31 -4.93 -2.34
C LEU A 126 32.71 -4.35 -2.16
N ASP A 127 33.36 -4.04 -3.27
CA ASP A 127 34.47 -3.08 -3.27
C ASP A 127 33.93 -1.63 -3.27
N ASP A 128 34.83 -0.65 -3.21
CA ASP A 128 34.46 0.77 -3.11
C ASP A 128 33.65 1.25 -4.33
N GLU A 129 33.99 0.77 -5.53
CA GLU A 129 33.30 1.14 -6.78
C GLU A 129 31.90 0.51 -6.84
N GLU A 130 31.78 -0.78 -6.52
CA GLU A 130 30.49 -1.46 -6.43
C GLU A 130 29.60 -0.82 -5.36
N MET A 131 30.16 -0.46 -4.19
CA MET A 131 29.41 0.21 -3.12
C MET A 131 28.83 1.54 -3.59
N GLU A 132 29.63 2.38 -4.26
CA GLU A 132 29.17 3.65 -4.82
C GLU A 132 28.03 3.43 -5.82
N GLN A 133 28.18 2.47 -6.73
CA GLN A 133 27.12 2.09 -7.68
C GLN A 133 25.84 1.63 -6.98
N GLN A 134 25.94 0.80 -5.93
CA GLN A 134 24.76 0.35 -5.19
C GLN A 134 24.05 1.49 -4.45
N LEU A 135 24.80 2.46 -3.92
CA LEU A 135 24.23 3.67 -3.33
C LEU A 135 23.51 4.53 -4.36
N GLU A 136 24.08 4.70 -5.56
CA GLU A 136 23.42 5.41 -6.66
C GLU A 136 22.09 4.74 -7.04
N LEU A 137 22.08 3.41 -7.20
CA LEU A 137 20.87 2.65 -7.51
C LEU A 137 19.82 2.75 -6.40
N PHE A 138 20.25 2.64 -5.14
CA PHE A 138 19.37 2.82 -3.97
C PHE A 138 18.75 4.22 -3.95
N ASN A 139 19.54 5.26 -4.20
CA ASN A 139 19.06 6.65 -4.24
C ASN A 139 18.10 6.88 -5.43
N GLU A 140 18.41 6.34 -6.62
CA GLU A 140 17.50 6.38 -7.77
C GLU A 140 16.17 5.73 -7.40
N ARG A 141 16.22 4.47 -6.93
CA ARG A 141 15.04 3.67 -6.58
C ARG A 141 14.19 4.34 -5.51
N THR A 142 14.77 4.80 -4.41
CA THR A 142 14.03 5.45 -3.32
C THR A 142 13.39 6.77 -3.77
N SER A 143 14.04 7.52 -4.66
CA SER A 143 13.47 8.76 -5.23
C SER A 143 12.26 8.53 -6.14
N ILE A 144 12.18 7.36 -6.80
CA ILE A 144 11.09 7.00 -7.71
C ILE A 144 10.01 6.15 -7.04
N ASN A 145 10.33 5.33 -6.03
CA ASN A 145 9.38 4.41 -5.38
C ASN A 145 8.15 5.15 -4.87
N ARG A 146 8.36 6.27 -4.18
CA ARG A 146 7.26 7.09 -3.66
C ARG A 146 6.45 7.79 -4.75
N LYS A 147 7.01 7.92 -5.95
CA LYS A 147 6.32 8.49 -7.12
C LYS A 147 5.62 7.42 -7.98
N ASN A 148 5.89 6.15 -7.72
CA ASN A 148 5.34 5.03 -8.48
C ASN A 148 4.35 4.19 -7.67
N GLY A 149 4.31 4.36 -6.34
CA GLY A 149 3.34 3.71 -5.45
C GLY A 149 2.06 4.53 -5.30
N PHE A 150 0.92 3.92 -5.61
CA PHE A 150 -0.42 4.47 -5.45
C PHE A 150 -1.18 3.65 -4.41
N VAL A 151 -1.64 4.30 -3.35
CA VAL A 151 -2.07 3.65 -2.12
C VAL A 151 -3.44 4.19 -1.68
N CYS A 152 -4.26 3.30 -1.12
CA CYS A 152 -5.42 3.65 -0.32
C CYS A 152 -5.41 2.81 0.97
N CYS A 153 -5.41 3.48 2.12
CA CYS A 153 -5.38 2.86 3.43
C CYS A 153 -6.80 2.71 4.01
N TRP A 154 -6.97 1.66 4.81
CA TRP A 154 -8.15 1.32 5.59
C TRP A 154 -7.71 1.06 7.03
N HIS A 155 -8.59 1.26 7.99
CA HIS A 155 -8.35 1.00 9.40
C HIS A 155 -8.89 -0.38 9.78
N LEU A 156 -8.04 -1.30 10.22
CA LEU A 156 -8.47 -2.59 10.76
C LEU A 156 -9.09 -2.38 12.15
N ASN A 157 -10.40 -2.61 12.28
CA ASN A 157 -11.07 -2.47 13.57
C ASN A 157 -12.36 -3.28 13.66
N LYS A 158 -12.68 -3.79 14.85
CA LYS A 158 -13.92 -4.50 15.13
C LYS A 158 -15.12 -3.56 15.25
N SER A 159 -14.88 -2.33 15.69
CA SER A 159 -15.91 -1.30 15.92
C SER A 159 -15.42 0.07 15.46
N LEU A 160 -16.34 1.04 15.45
CA LEU A 160 -16.04 2.43 15.16
C LEU A 160 -15.00 2.99 16.13
N ASN A 161 -14.11 3.84 15.62
CA ASN A 161 -13.00 4.44 16.35
C ASN A 161 -13.14 5.96 16.37
N PRO A 162 -13.45 6.58 17.53
CA PRO A 162 -13.54 8.03 17.67
C PRO A 162 -12.30 8.79 17.20
N THR A 163 -11.10 8.27 17.46
CA THR A 163 -9.83 8.91 17.08
C THR A 163 -9.70 9.04 15.56
N MET A 164 -10.20 8.07 14.80
CA MET A 164 -10.08 8.08 13.34
C MET A 164 -10.98 9.12 12.66
N TRP A 165 -12.07 9.55 13.32
CA TRP A 165 -12.87 10.69 12.86
C TRP A 165 -12.08 11.99 12.91
N GLN A 166 -11.27 12.18 13.96
CA GLN A 166 -10.41 13.36 14.09
C GLN A 166 -9.31 13.36 13.03
N GLU A 167 -8.61 12.23 12.86
CA GLU A 167 -7.48 12.13 11.93
C GLU A 167 -7.91 12.26 10.44
N TYR A 168 -8.95 11.55 10.03
CA TYR A 168 -9.30 11.43 8.60
C TYR A 168 -10.56 12.19 8.19
N GLY A 169 -11.45 12.46 9.15
CA GLY A 169 -12.60 13.33 8.99
C GLY A 169 -12.35 14.78 9.43
N LYS A 170 -11.17 15.05 10.02
CA LYS A 170 -10.81 16.38 10.56
C LYS A 170 -11.83 16.90 11.58
N ASP A 171 -12.47 15.99 12.31
CA ASP A 171 -13.56 16.25 13.25
C ASP A 171 -14.73 17.05 12.62
N ASN A 172 -14.87 16.98 11.30
CA ASN A 172 -15.97 17.62 10.60
C ASN A 172 -17.23 16.78 10.80
N SER A 173 -18.33 17.42 11.23
CA SER A 173 -19.65 16.79 11.33
C SER A 173 -20.11 16.13 10.03
N ASP A 174 -19.59 16.59 8.89
CA ASP A 174 -19.91 16.08 7.58
C ASP A 174 -19.14 14.80 7.22
N SER A 175 -18.25 14.31 8.08
CA SER A 175 -17.46 13.12 7.83
C SER A 175 -18.33 11.86 7.75
N VAL A 176 -17.87 10.91 6.95
CA VAL A 176 -18.47 9.59 6.77
C VAL A 176 -17.42 8.50 6.95
N ALA A 177 -17.83 7.36 7.50
CA ALA A 177 -17.04 6.15 7.55
C ALA A 177 -17.79 5.04 6.83
N ILE A 178 -17.09 4.27 6.01
CA ILE A 178 -17.65 3.05 5.41
C ILE A 178 -17.06 1.83 6.11
N GLU A 179 -17.93 0.89 6.46
CA GLU A 179 -17.57 -0.42 7.01
C GLU A 179 -17.62 -1.47 5.90
N THR A 180 -16.61 -2.32 5.86
CA THR A 180 -16.53 -3.49 4.97
C THR A 180 -15.64 -4.58 5.59
N THR A 181 -15.40 -5.66 4.84
CA THR A 181 -14.39 -6.67 5.17
C THR A 181 -13.33 -6.73 4.08
N THR A 182 -12.14 -7.24 4.41
CA THR A 182 -11.06 -7.42 3.42
C THR A 182 -11.53 -8.26 2.22
N GLY A 183 -12.36 -9.28 2.44
CA GLY A 183 -12.92 -10.14 1.40
C GLY A 183 -13.91 -9.40 0.49
N GLN A 184 -14.78 -8.56 1.06
CA GLN A 184 -15.72 -7.72 0.29
C GLN A 184 -14.98 -6.68 -0.54
N LEU A 185 -14.00 -6.00 0.04
CA LEU A 185 -13.13 -5.06 -0.67
C LEU A 185 -12.44 -5.73 -1.86
N ARG A 186 -11.82 -6.91 -1.68
CA ARG A 186 -11.19 -7.65 -2.78
C ARG A 186 -12.18 -8.05 -3.88
N LYS A 187 -13.37 -8.52 -3.52
CA LYS A 187 -14.44 -8.90 -4.47
C LYS A 187 -15.10 -7.70 -5.16
N SER A 188 -14.94 -6.49 -4.61
CA SER A 188 -15.54 -5.29 -5.17
C SER A 188 -14.83 -4.78 -6.42
N PHE A 189 -13.53 -5.06 -6.60
CA PHE A 189 -12.79 -4.62 -7.79
C PHE A 189 -13.32 -5.32 -9.05
N THR A 190 -13.83 -4.55 -10.00
CA THR A 190 -14.48 -5.09 -11.21
C THR A 190 -13.52 -5.23 -12.39
N SER A 191 -12.41 -4.48 -12.39
CA SER A 191 -11.38 -4.55 -13.42
C SER A 191 -10.09 -3.89 -12.93
N THR A 192 -8.97 -4.62 -13.04
CA THR A 192 -7.62 -4.06 -12.91
C THR A 192 -6.66 -4.92 -13.72
N THR A 193 -5.83 -4.27 -14.53
CA THR A 193 -4.74 -4.92 -15.28
C THR A 193 -3.42 -4.89 -14.51
N LEU A 194 -3.36 -4.11 -13.42
CA LEU A 194 -2.19 -3.98 -12.58
C LEU A 194 -2.32 -4.90 -11.36
N PRO A 195 -1.21 -5.50 -10.89
CA PRO A 195 -1.20 -6.26 -9.65
C PRO A 195 -1.64 -5.36 -8.49
N LEU A 196 -2.73 -5.73 -7.82
CA LEU A 196 -3.15 -5.11 -6.56
C LEU A 196 -2.54 -5.87 -5.41
N ILE A 197 -1.93 -5.11 -4.51
CA ILE A 197 -1.34 -5.59 -3.27
C ILE A 197 -2.31 -5.25 -2.14
N TYR A 198 -2.53 -6.21 -1.24
CA TYR A 198 -3.41 -6.09 -0.09
C TYR A 198 -2.63 -6.52 1.14
N GLU A 199 -2.32 -5.58 2.04
CA GLU A 199 -1.41 -5.87 3.15
C GLU A 199 -1.81 -5.19 4.44
N TYR A 200 -1.57 -5.88 5.55
CA TYR A 200 -1.44 -5.20 6.83
C TYR A 200 -0.10 -4.51 6.90
N ILE A 201 -0.11 -3.27 7.41
CA ILE A 201 1.13 -2.55 7.62
C ILE A 201 1.88 -3.12 8.80
N ARG A 202 3.18 -3.35 8.56
CA ARG A 202 4.10 -3.84 9.56
C ARG A 202 4.79 -2.66 10.22
N TYR A 203 4.70 -2.63 11.54
CA TYR A 203 5.26 -1.55 12.33
C TYR A 203 6.65 -1.93 12.86
N PHE A 204 7.60 -0.98 12.80
CA PHE A 204 8.99 -1.20 13.21
C PHE A 204 9.55 -0.05 14.05
N ASP A 205 10.62 -0.32 14.81
CA ASP A 205 11.37 0.67 15.60
C ASP A 205 12.69 0.87 14.88
N GLU A 206 13.17 2.10 14.79
CA GLU A 206 14.49 2.33 14.22
C GLU A 206 15.60 2.03 15.24
N PRO A 207 16.73 1.44 14.82
CA PRO A 207 17.04 0.97 13.45
C PRO A 207 16.37 -0.38 13.13
N PHE A 208 15.88 -0.54 11.90
CA PHE A 208 15.28 -1.80 11.42
C PHE A 208 15.69 -2.11 9.99
N PHE A 209 16.03 -3.35 9.72
CA PHE A 209 16.35 -3.80 8.38
C PHE A 209 15.86 -5.23 8.17
N ASN A 210 15.17 -5.44 7.07
CA ASN A 210 15.04 -6.73 6.39
C ASN A 210 14.90 -6.50 4.88
N GLN A 211 14.99 -7.57 4.09
CA GLN A 211 14.87 -7.48 2.62
C GLN A 211 13.56 -6.82 2.16
N GLU A 212 12.44 -7.03 2.85
CA GLU A 212 11.15 -6.46 2.47
C GLU A 212 11.06 -4.95 2.76
N THR A 213 11.60 -4.47 3.88
CA THR A 213 11.72 -3.02 4.15
C THR A 213 12.64 -2.33 3.17
N TYR A 214 13.67 -3.05 2.71
CA TYR A 214 14.59 -2.56 1.73
C TYR A 214 13.90 -2.35 0.39
N TRP A 215 13.16 -3.36 -0.11
CA TRP A 215 12.52 -3.33 -1.42
C TRP A 215 11.15 -2.65 -1.46
N PHE A 216 10.34 -2.84 -0.41
CA PHE A 216 8.94 -2.43 -0.34
C PHE A 216 8.66 -1.55 0.90
N PRO A 217 9.36 -0.42 1.08
CA PRO A 217 9.26 0.39 2.29
C PRO A 217 7.84 0.89 2.59
N SER A 218 6.98 1.04 1.58
CA SER A 218 5.58 1.46 1.78
C SER A 218 4.65 0.36 2.33
N LEU A 219 5.17 -0.83 2.64
CA LEU A 219 4.45 -1.85 3.41
C LEU A 219 4.82 -1.81 4.90
N PHE A 220 5.66 -0.85 5.29
CA PHE A 220 6.16 -0.68 6.64
C PHE A 220 5.95 0.75 7.11
N LYS A 221 5.74 0.91 8.41
CA LYS A 221 5.59 2.22 9.04
C LYS A 221 6.26 2.23 10.40
N ARG A 222 6.67 3.39 10.88
CA ARG A 222 7.23 3.52 12.23
C ARG A 222 6.17 3.17 13.28
N ARG A 223 6.57 2.53 14.36
CA ARG A 223 5.66 2.04 15.39
C ARG A 223 4.88 3.11 16.15
N GLU A 224 5.36 4.35 16.15
CA GLU A 224 4.57 5.49 16.65
C GLU A 224 3.21 5.63 15.95
N PHE A 225 3.05 5.10 14.73
CA PHE A 225 1.79 5.07 13.97
C PHE A 225 1.00 3.76 14.09
N GLU A 226 1.41 2.83 14.97
CA GLU A 226 0.75 1.52 15.12
C GLU A 226 -0.74 1.65 15.51
N TYR A 227 -1.12 2.75 16.16
CA TYR A 227 -2.52 3.05 16.49
C TYR A 227 -3.44 3.14 15.24
N GLU A 228 -2.89 3.44 14.07
CA GLU A 228 -3.65 3.50 12.82
C GLU A 228 -4.09 2.12 12.31
N GLN A 229 -3.49 1.02 12.79
CA GLN A 229 -3.87 -0.35 12.45
C GLN A 229 -4.17 -0.54 10.94
N GLU A 230 -3.29 -0.02 10.09
CA GLU A 230 -3.56 0.09 8.65
C GLU A 230 -3.62 -1.24 7.91
N PHE A 231 -4.60 -1.34 7.02
CA PHE A 231 -4.68 -2.27 5.91
C PHE A 231 -4.64 -1.49 4.59
N ARG A 232 -3.70 -1.80 3.70
CA ARG A 232 -3.48 -1.04 2.46
C ARG A 232 -3.87 -1.83 1.22
N CYS A 233 -4.56 -1.14 0.32
CA CYS A 233 -4.52 -1.44 -1.09
C CYS A 233 -3.36 -0.65 -1.71
N ALA A 234 -2.49 -1.30 -2.47
CA ALA A 234 -1.39 -0.64 -3.16
C ALA A 234 -1.23 -1.14 -4.60
N ILE A 235 -0.80 -0.24 -5.47
CA ILE A 235 -0.34 -0.56 -6.83
C ILE A 235 0.96 0.17 -7.05
N TYR A 236 1.94 -0.53 -7.62
CA TYR A 236 3.13 0.11 -8.16
C TYR A 236 3.04 0.15 -9.68
N ALA A 237 3.14 1.34 -10.23
CA ALA A 237 3.01 1.55 -11.65
C ALA A 237 3.99 2.63 -12.12
N ALA A 238 5.21 2.19 -12.40
CA ALA A 238 6.31 3.06 -12.85
C ALA A 238 6.03 3.81 -14.17
N ASN A 239 5.02 3.37 -14.92
CA ASN A 239 4.63 3.93 -16.21
C ASN A 239 3.41 4.86 -16.14
N LEU A 240 2.99 5.34 -14.96
CA LEU A 240 1.88 6.31 -14.87
C LEU A 240 2.31 7.78 -15.09
N TYR A 241 3.51 8.03 -15.64
CA TYR A 241 3.98 9.32 -16.19
C TYR A 241 3.68 10.56 -15.34
N GLY A 242 4.00 10.51 -14.05
CA GLY A 242 3.84 11.65 -13.14
C GLY A 242 2.41 11.90 -12.67
N ALA A 243 1.46 11.01 -12.96
CA ALA A 243 0.14 11.00 -12.34
C ALA A 243 0.28 11.08 -10.81
N LYS A 244 -0.57 11.88 -10.17
CA LYS A 244 -0.60 12.03 -8.71
C LYS A 244 -1.59 11.09 -8.04
N PHE A 245 -2.48 10.49 -8.82
CA PHE A 245 -3.44 9.50 -8.36
C PHE A 245 -3.85 8.58 -9.51
N THR A 246 -4.48 7.47 -9.18
CA THR A 246 -5.22 6.63 -10.11
C THR A 246 -6.55 6.21 -9.49
N ARG A 247 -7.47 5.68 -10.29
CA ARG A 247 -8.77 5.18 -9.83
C ARG A 247 -8.96 3.74 -10.26
N LEU A 248 -9.49 2.92 -9.35
CA LEU A 248 -9.77 1.50 -9.58
C LEU A 248 -11.26 1.26 -9.49
N ASN A 249 -11.87 0.71 -10.54
CA ASN A 249 -13.32 0.54 -10.60
C ASN A 249 -13.79 -0.49 -9.56
N LEU A 250 -14.89 -0.17 -8.90
CA LEU A 250 -15.50 -0.95 -7.83
C LEU A 250 -16.98 -1.22 -8.11
N ASN A 251 -17.48 -2.32 -7.57
CA ASN A 251 -18.89 -2.53 -7.26
C ASN A 251 -19.16 -2.04 -5.83
N LEU A 252 -19.91 -0.94 -5.69
CA LEU A 252 -20.16 -0.32 -4.40
C LEU A 252 -21.08 -1.14 -3.50
N GLU A 253 -22.01 -1.94 -4.05
CA GLU A 253 -22.86 -2.83 -3.27
C GLU A 253 -22.08 -4.00 -2.66
N HIS A 254 -21.05 -4.48 -3.37
CA HIS A 254 -20.12 -5.46 -2.82
C HIS A 254 -19.14 -4.84 -1.84
N LEU A 255 -18.74 -3.59 -2.06
CA LEU A 255 -17.78 -2.90 -1.21
C LEU A 255 -18.39 -2.53 0.14
N ILE A 256 -19.52 -1.81 0.16
CA ILE A 256 -19.96 -1.08 1.35
C ILE A 256 -21.04 -1.89 2.07
N THR A 257 -20.68 -2.49 3.20
CA THR A 257 -21.66 -3.16 4.06
C THR A 257 -22.55 -2.14 4.77
N LYS A 258 -21.95 -1.07 5.28
CA LYS A 258 -22.66 -0.04 6.04
C LYS A 258 -21.96 1.31 5.95
N ILE A 259 -22.76 2.38 5.91
CA ILE A 259 -22.30 3.76 6.00
C ILE A 259 -22.58 4.26 7.41
N HIS A 260 -21.54 4.76 8.06
CA HIS A 260 -21.58 5.34 9.39
C HIS A 260 -21.43 6.84 9.27
N LEU A 261 -22.35 7.58 9.86
CA LEU A 261 -22.27 9.03 9.94
C LEU A 261 -21.63 9.45 11.25
N HIS A 262 -20.95 10.60 11.21
CA HIS A 262 -20.40 11.23 12.39
C HIS A 262 -21.50 11.44 13.46
N PRO A 263 -21.19 11.35 14.78
CA PRO A 263 -22.21 11.53 15.83
C PRO A 263 -22.96 12.85 15.79
N ASN A 264 -22.29 13.89 15.31
CA ASN A 264 -22.85 15.23 15.15
C ASN A 264 -23.38 15.50 13.73
N ALA A 265 -23.61 14.47 12.90
CA ALA A 265 -24.08 14.61 11.53
C ALA A 265 -25.44 15.33 11.48
N LYS A 266 -25.55 16.31 10.58
CA LYS A 266 -26.77 17.11 10.40
C LYS A 266 -27.79 16.37 9.55
N ILE A 267 -29.09 16.64 9.77
CA ILE A 267 -30.17 15.96 9.03
C ILE A 267 -30.07 16.19 7.51
N GLU A 268 -29.57 17.36 7.09
CA GLU A 268 -29.36 17.69 5.68
C GLU A 268 -28.33 16.76 5.03
N GLN A 269 -27.25 16.43 5.74
CA GLN A 269 -26.23 15.48 5.28
C GLN A 269 -26.82 14.07 5.16
N VAL A 270 -27.61 13.62 6.14
CA VAL A 270 -28.30 12.32 6.08
C VAL A 270 -29.18 12.24 4.84
N ASN A 271 -29.96 13.28 4.58
CA ASN A 271 -30.85 13.34 3.42
C ASN A 271 -30.08 13.39 2.10
N LYS A 272 -28.95 14.11 2.06
CA LYS A 272 -28.05 14.15 0.89
C LYS A 272 -27.52 12.77 0.56
N ILE A 273 -26.99 12.05 1.56
CA ILE A 273 -26.46 10.69 1.37
C ILE A 273 -27.56 9.73 0.91
N LYS A 274 -28.73 9.74 1.57
CA LYS A 274 -29.88 8.91 1.15
C LYS A 274 -30.27 9.15 -0.29
N LYS A 275 -30.35 10.42 -0.70
CA LYS A 275 -30.66 10.79 -2.08
C LYS A 275 -29.61 10.26 -3.05
N MET A 276 -28.32 10.45 -2.76
CA MET A 276 -27.24 9.95 -3.61
C MET A 276 -27.27 8.43 -3.80
N LEU A 277 -27.54 7.67 -2.73
CA LEU A 277 -27.66 6.21 -2.81
C LEU A 277 -28.86 5.80 -3.67
N ASN A 278 -30.01 6.45 -3.47
CA ASN A 278 -31.21 6.20 -4.27
C ASN A 278 -30.99 6.52 -5.75
N ASP A 279 -30.37 7.65 -6.07
CA ASP A 279 -30.07 8.07 -7.45
C ASP A 279 -29.15 7.07 -8.17
N LYS A 280 -28.32 6.34 -7.42
CA LYS A 280 -27.44 5.26 -7.92
C LYS A 280 -28.06 3.85 -7.78
N ASN A 281 -29.30 3.73 -7.29
CA ASN A 281 -29.97 2.48 -6.95
C ASN A 281 -29.20 1.58 -5.96
N LEU A 282 -28.40 2.17 -5.07
CA LEU A 282 -27.60 1.44 -4.07
C LEU A 282 -28.40 1.19 -2.80
N LYS A 283 -28.56 -0.08 -2.42
CA LYS A 283 -29.27 -0.48 -1.19
C LYS A 283 -28.32 -0.69 -0.02
N ILE A 284 -27.70 0.39 0.44
CA ILE A 284 -26.69 0.35 1.51
C ILE A 284 -27.30 0.90 2.81
N ALA A 285 -27.07 0.19 3.93
CA ALA A 285 -27.54 0.63 5.24
C ALA A 285 -26.78 1.87 5.73
N ILE A 286 -27.49 2.80 6.38
CA ILE A 286 -26.93 4.00 7.01
C ILE A 286 -27.18 3.93 8.51
N GLU A 287 -26.13 4.10 9.32
CA GLU A 287 -26.17 4.18 10.77
C GLU A 287 -25.72 5.56 11.26
N ILE A 288 -26.52 6.15 12.16
CA ILE A 288 -26.20 7.42 12.82
C ILE A 288 -25.69 7.06 14.21
N ASN A 289 -24.39 7.27 14.45
CA ASN A 289 -23.74 6.94 15.70
C ASN A 289 -24.09 7.99 16.76
N LYS A 290 -25.25 7.88 17.42
CA LYS A 290 -25.56 8.79 18.53
C LYS A 290 -24.69 8.41 19.74
N ASN A 291 -24.07 9.41 20.36
CA ASN A 291 -23.43 9.27 21.66
C ASN A 291 -24.44 8.81 22.72
#